data_AF-A0A9D2FNL3-F1
#
_entry.id   AF-A0A9D2FNL3-F1
#
_cell.length_a   1.000
_cell.length_b   1.000
_cell.length_c   1.000
_cell.angle_alpha   90.00
_cell.angle_beta   90.00
_cell.angle_gamma   90.00
#
_symmetry.space_group_name_H-M   'P 1'
#
loop_
_entity.id
_entity.type
_entity.pdbx_description
1 polymer ?
#
loop_
_entity_poly.entity_id
_entity_poly.type
_entity_poly.pdbx_seq_one_letter_code
_entity_poly.pdbx_strand_id
1 'polypeptide(L)'
;MDARITKQRLSNLISYDWLKMLVTILVFVLVLVLLFTMTATRPRKDQEFAIYAHTDLQTDRVFSSLGDTLEEKKVFSYDILSVTTEGFSGNNYASATFTARRAAGQGTVMFMTDNPTYKKDENGNDVLDENGERVIETQSELYQFAAGAIDENSITLGAVYDTEYYFSLCEDYLVQFFGDDWATSDALDGVRTVEESFARNEKDKRYRSDESKAQGLEDERERVLQLREDYIAVQKAFDEGKLSHTVYEFEEDSKTYEKSLGINVGRLNLLKNLVYYTDSAGARTTQNVNLVIFYNNYLDGADLCFETVSLLRYLVETYQ
;
A
#
# COMPACT_ATOMS: atom_id res chain seq x y z
N MET A 1 1.77 70.85 -7.80
CA MET A 1 2.47 70.60 -6.52
C MET A 1 3.31 69.35 -6.70
N ASP A 2 4.63 69.54 -6.73
CA ASP A 2 5.61 68.48 -6.93
C ASP A 2 5.65 67.59 -5.68
N ALA A 3 5.06 66.40 -5.77
CA ALA A 3 4.90 65.48 -4.64
C ALA A 3 6.21 64.71 -4.39
N ARG A 4 7.27 65.43 -3.97
CA ARG A 4 8.51 64.79 -3.54
C ARG A 4 8.28 64.09 -2.20
N ILE A 5 8.42 62.76 -2.20
CA ILE A 5 8.39 61.92 -1.00
C ILE A 5 9.63 62.26 -0.15
N THR A 6 9.45 62.98 0.95
CA THR A 6 10.51 63.24 1.94
C THR A 6 10.56 62.13 2.98
N LYS A 7 11.75 61.74 3.46
CA LYS A 7 11.95 60.69 4.49
C LYS A 7 11.04 60.86 5.71
N GLN A 8 10.74 62.11 6.08
CA GLN A 8 9.90 62.45 7.23
C GLN A 8 8.41 62.10 7.00
N ARG A 9 7.91 62.21 5.77
CA ARG A 9 6.54 61.77 5.42
C ARG A 9 6.40 60.26 5.43
N LEU A 10 7.42 59.53 4.98
CA LEU A 10 7.45 58.07 5.04
C LEU A 10 7.48 57.57 6.50
N SER A 11 8.29 58.20 7.35
CA SER A 11 8.38 57.89 8.79
C SER A 11 7.05 58.12 9.53
N ASN A 12 6.34 59.21 9.24
CA ASN A 12 5.04 59.48 9.82
C ASN A 12 3.96 58.48 9.35
N LEU A 13 4.00 58.07 8.08
CA LEU A 13 3.05 57.09 7.53
C LEU A 13 3.25 55.71 8.17
N ILE A 14 4.52 55.29 8.37
CA ILE A 14 4.84 54.07 9.11
C ILE A 14 4.43 54.21 10.58
N SER A 15 4.73 55.31 11.26
CA SER A 15 4.43 55.46 12.69
C SER A 15 2.94 55.51 13.03
N TYR A 16 2.09 55.96 12.10
CA TYR A 16 0.64 56.11 12.34
C TYR A 16 -0.20 54.96 11.76
N ASP A 17 0.23 54.33 10.66
CA ASP A 17 -0.52 53.27 9.99
C ASP A 17 0.14 51.88 10.05
N TRP A 18 1.26 51.70 10.77
CA TRP A 18 1.92 50.38 10.89
C TRP A 18 0.98 49.28 11.39
N LEU A 19 0.07 49.58 12.33
CA LEU A 19 -0.88 48.61 12.85
C LEU A 19 -1.85 48.17 11.74
N LYS A 20 -2.34 49.10 10.92
CA LYS A 20 -3.22 48.79 9.78
C LYS A 20 -2.48 47.98 8.71
N MET A 21 -1.23 48.32 8.44
CA MET A 21 -0.38 47.55 7.52
C MET A 21 -0.19 46.11 8.03
N LEU A 22 0.10 45.93 9.32
CA LEU A 22 0.27 44.61 9.94
C LEU A 22 -1.03 43.78 9.90
N VAL A 23 -2.17 44.39 10.25
CA VAL A 23 -3.49 43.74 10.14
C VAL A 23 -3.82 43.35 8.70
N THR A 24 -3.52 44.22 7.73
CA THR A 24 -3.75 43.93 6.30
C THR A 24 -2.88 42.76 5.82
N ILE A 25 -1.61 42.70 6.25
CA ILE A 25 -0.73 41.56 5.96
C ILE A 25 -1.30 40.27 6.59
N LEU A 26 -1.73 40.30 7.85
CA LEU A 26 -2.35 39.14 8.49
C LEU A 26 -3.60 38.66 7.77
N VAL A 27 -4.48 39.58 7.36
CA VAL A 27 -5.68 39.24 6.58
C VAL A 27 -5.29 38.64 5.23
N PHE A 28 -4.29 39.18 4.55
CA PHE A 28 -3.84 38.64 3.27
C PHE A 28 -3.23 37.24 3.43
N VAL A 29 -2.41 37.01 4.46
CA VAL A 29 -1.88 35.68 4.79
C VAL A 29 -3.02 34.72 5.12
N LEU A 30 -4.01 35.14 5.91
CA LEU A 30 -5.18 34.32 6.22
C LEU A 30 -5.96 33.96 4.95
N VAL A 31 -6.20 34.92 4.05
CA VAL A 31 -6.87 34.66 2.77
C VAL A 31 -6.06 33.69 1.92
N LEU A 32 -4.73 33.82 1.86
CA LEU A 32 -3.88 32.86 1.15
C LEU A 32 -3.94 31.46 1.79
N VAL A 33 -3.86 31.35 3.11
CA VAL A 33 -3.98 30.07 3.82
C VAL A 33 -5.35 29.44 3.57
N LEU A 34 -6.43 30.22 3.62
CA LEU A 34 -7.79 29.75 3.30
C LEU A 34 -7.89 29.32 1.85
N LEU A 35 -7.31 30.07 0.92
CA LEU A 35 -7.27 29.72 -0.49
C LEU A 35 -6.56 28.38 -0.68
N PHE A 36 -5.33 28.22 -0.21
CA PHE A 36 -4.57 26.97 -0.32
C PHE A 36 -5.27 25.78 0.35
N THR A 37 -5.87 25.98 1.52
CA THR A 37 -6.59 24.91 2.24
C THR A 37 -7.93 24.55 1.57
N MET A 38 -8.60 25.50 0.92
CA MET A 38 -9.85 25.25 0.21
C MET A 38 -9.64 24.73 -1.21
N THR A 39 -8.55 25.08 -1.89
CA THR A 39 -8.28 24.65 -3.28
C THR A 39 -7.63 23.28 -3.39
N ALA A 40 -6.79 22.87 -2.44
CA ALA A 40 -6.19 21.55 -2.48
C ALA A 40 -7.25 20.45 -2.21
N THR A 41 -7.30 19.44 -3.09
CA THR A 41 -7.91 18.15 -2.76
C THR A 41 -6.98 17.47 -1.78
N ARG A 42 -7.52 17.04 -0.63
CA ARG A 42 -6.77 16.20 0.31
C ARG A 42 -7.12 14.75 0.00
N PRO A 43 -6.13 13.85 -0.10
CA PRO A 43 -6.40 12.42 -0.23
C PRO A 43 -7.35 11.96 0.87
N ARG A 44 -8.35 11.18 0.49
CA ARG A 44 -9.07 10.34 1.44
C ARG A 44 -8.19 9.16 1.83
N LYS A 45 -8.53 8.45 2.92
CA LYS A 45 -7.75 7.30 3.41
C LYS A 45 -7.60 6.19 2.36
N ASP A 46 -8.60 6.00 1.52
CA ASP A 46 -8.64 5.05 0.39
C ASP A 46 -7.77 5.49 -0.81
N GLN A 47 -7.43 6.78 -0.90
CA GLN A 47 -6.61 7.36 -1.97
C GLN A 47 -5.13 7.49 -1.57
N GLU A 48 -4.77 7.04 -0.36
CA GLU A 48 -3.39 6.95 0.12
C GLU A 48 -2.92 5.49 0.00
N PHE A 49 -1.83 5.26 -0.72
CA PHE A 49 -1.20 3.94 -0.83
C PHE A 49 0.07 3.92 0.02
N ALA A 50 0.08 3.12 1.09
CA ALA A 50 1.19 3.07 2.03
C ALA A 50 1.92 1.72 1.98
N ILE A 51 3.23 1.75 1.75
CA ILE A 51 4.10 0.58 1.62
C ILE A 51 5.05 0.54 2.80
N TYR A 52 4.98 -0.52 3.60
CA TYR A 52 5.83 -0.68 4.77
C TYR A 52 6.89 -1.76 4.57
N ALA A 53 8.01 -1.62 5.29
CA ALA A 53 8.94 -2.71 5.51
C ALA A 53 9.05 -2.97 7.01
N HIS A 54 8.82 -4.21 7.40
CA HIS A 54 8.79 -4.62 8.80
C HIS A 54 10.18 -4.54 9.45
N THR A 55 10.22 -4.65 10.78
CA THR A 55 11.41 -4.42 11.62
C THR A 55 12.52 -5.43 11.39
N ASP A 56 12.19 -6.61 10.86
CA ASP A 56 13.07 -7.74 10.55
C ASP A 56 13.76 -7.62 9.18
N LEU A 57 13.34 -6.67 8.36
CA LEU A 57 13.98 -6.36 7.08
C LEU A 57 14.96 -5.20 7.23
N GLN A 58 15.87 -5.07 6.28
CA GLN A 58 16.71 -3.91 6.06
C GLN A 58 16.23 -3.20 4.80
N THR A 59 16.22 -1.88 4.86
CA THR A 59 15.84 -0.99 3.76
C THR A 59 16.96 -0.01 3.48
N ASP A 60 17.15 0.32 2.21
CA ASP A 60 18.12 1.32 1.76
C ASP A 60 17.39 2.55 1.19
N ARG A 61 18.15 3.56 0.71
CA ARG A 61 17.60 4.79 0.13
C ARG A 61 16.58 4.54 -1.00
N VAL A 62 16.75 3.45 -1.76
CA VAL A 62 15.83 3.05 -2.84
C VAL A 62 14.42 2.82 -2.31
N PHE A 63 14.28 2.19 -1.14
CA PHE A 63 12.99 1.99 -0.50
C PHE A 63 12.36 3.31 -0.04
N SER A 64 13.16 4.21 0.55
CA SER A 64 12.67 5.52 1.01
C SER A 64 12.18 6.43 -0.12
N SER A 65 12.69 6.25 -1.35
CA SER A 65 12.25 6.97 -2.55
C SER A 65 11.30 6.15 -3.43
N LEU A 66 10.85 4.98 -2.98
CA LEU A 66 9.97 4.13 -3.79
C LEU A 66 8.62 4.82 -4.04
N GLY A 67 8.07 5.55 -3.06
CA GLY A 67 6.81 6.29 -3.25
C GLY A 67 6.88 7.27 -4.42
N ASP A 68 7.89 8.15 -4.41
CA ASP A 68 8.15 9.09 -5.51
C ASP A 68 8.36 8.37 -6.86
N THR A 69 9.06 7.23 -6.84
CA THR A 69 9.31 6.43 -8.06
C THR A 69 8.03 5.84 -8.63
N LEU A 70 7.12 5.34 -7.78
CA LEU A 70 5.84 4.78 -8.18
C LEU A 70 4.91 5.86 -8.73
N GLU A 71 4.92 7.05 -8.13
CA GLU A 71 4.18 8.22 -8.65
C GLU A 71 4.73 8.70 -9.99
N GLU A 72 6.05 8.83 -10.13
CA GLU A 72 6.71 9.25 -11.39
C GLU A 72 6.40 8.27 -12.54
N LYS A 73 6.41 6.97 -12.24
CA LYS A 73 6.11 5.91 -13.21
C LYS A 73 4.61 5.70 -13.45
N LYS A 74 3.73 6.38 -12.71
CA LYS A 74 2.27 6.22 -12.78
C LYS A 74 1.85 4.75 -12.62
N VAL A 75 2.41 4.08 -11.61
CA VAL A 75 2.12 2.65 -11.35
C VAL A 75 0.69 2.45 -10.89
N PHE A 76 0.17 3.37 -10.09
CA PHE A 76 -1.20 3.32 -9.60
C PHE A 76 -2.12 4.17 -10.46
N SER A 77 -3.42 3.90 -10.34
CA SER A 77 -4.44 4.66 -11.04
C SER A 77 -4.51 6.14 -10.63
N TYR A 78 -5.23 6.92 -11.42
CA TYR A 78 -5.47 8.35 -11.17
C TYR A 78 -6.07 8.65 -9.78
N ASP A 79 -6.68 7.65 -9.14
CA ASP A 79 -7.41 7.84 -7.88
C ASP A 79 -6.50 7.67 -6.65
N ILE A 80 -5.32 7.06 -6.82
CA ILE A 80 -4.27 7.10 -5.80
C ILE A 80 -3.56 8.45 -5.88
N LEU A 81 -3.72 9.24 -4.84
CA LEU A 81 -3.25 10.64 -4.78
C LEU A 81 -1.96 10.82 -4.02
N SER A 82 -1.54 9.83 -3.24
CA SER A 82 -0.35 9.90 -2.41
C SER A 82 0.18 8.50 -2.16
N VAL A 83 1.45 8.28 -2.48
CA VAL A 83 2.17 7.05 -2.16
C VAL A 83 3.19 7.32 -1.07
N THR A 84 3.14 6.54 0.01
CA THR A 84 4.08 6.69 1.13
C THR A 84 4.82 5.40 1.40
N THR A 85 6.09 5.53 1.77
CA THR A 85 6.97 4.39 2.10
C THR A 85 7.59 4.59 3.46
N GLU A 86 7.51 3.59 4.34
CA GLU A 86 8.08 3.67 5.69
C GLU A 86 8.73 2.34 6.08
N GLY A 87 10.03 2.37 6.39
CA GLY A 87 10.77 1.20 6.89
C GLY A 87 10.91 1.27 8.40
N PHE A 88 10.60 0.18 9.09
CA PHE A 88 10.62 0.11 10.56
C PHE A 88 11.87 -0.56 11.13
N SER A 89 12.98 -0.56 10.38
CA SER A 89 14.25 -1.15 10.80
C SER A 89 15.25 -0.11 11.31
N GLY A 90 16.06 -0.45 12.33
CA GLY A 90 17.24 0.34 12.71
C GLY A 90 17.01 1.59 13.58
N ASN A 91 15.80 1.80 14.10
CA ASN A 91 15.48 2.89 15.04
C ASN A 91 14.81 2.33 16.31
N ASN A 92 15.26 2.79 17.49
CA ASN A 92 14.73 2.40 18.80
C ASN A 92 13.22 2.68 18.97
N TYR A 93 12.65 3.57 18.16
CA TYR A 93 11.22 3.90 18.17
C TYR A 93 10.41 3.17 17.09
N ALA A 94 11.05 2.39 16.21
CA ALA A 94 10.39 1.88 15.02
C ALA A 94 9.18 0.97 15.31
N SER A 95 9.30 0.09 16.31
CA SER A 95 8.17 -0.76 16.75
C SER A 95 7.02 0.05 17.34
N ALA A 96 7.31 1.12 18.07
CA ALA A 96 6.28 2.00 18.63
C ALA A 96 5.59 2.82 17.52
N THR A 97 6.36 3.33 16.56
CA THR A 97 5.81 4.03 15.38
C THR A 97 4.92 3.09 14.56
N PHE A 98 5.41 1.89 14.25
CA PHE A 98 4.63 0.86 13.54
C PHE A 98 3.31 0.56 14.26
N THR A 99 3.36 0.31 15.58
CA THR A 99 2.17 0.08 16.40
C THR A 99 1.19 1.25 16.31
N ALA A 100 1.68 2.49 16.37
CA ALA A 100 0.84 3.68 16.24
C ALA A 100 0.20 3.80 14.84
N ARG A 101 0.95 3.49 13.76
CA ARG A 101 0.42 3.46 12.38
C ARG A 101 -0.72 2.45 12.25
N ARG A 102 -0.49 1.23 12.72
CA ARG A 102 -1.49 0.15 12.67
C ARG A 102 -2.72 0.48 13.51
N ALA A 103 -2.56 1.03 14.71
CA ALA A 103 -3.67 1.48 15.55
C ALA A 103 -4.52 2.59 14.90
N ALA A 104 -3.93 3.40 14.03
CA ALA A 104 -4.64 4.42 13.24
C ALA A 104 -5.29 3.87 11.94
N GLY A 105 -5.12 2.57 11.66
CA GLY A 105 -5.59 1.92 10.43
C GLY A 105 -4.82 2.34 9.18
N GLN A 106 -3.52 2.68 9.33
CA GLN A 106 -2.65 3.12 8.24
C GLN A 106 -1.76 1.99 7.71
N GLY A 107 -1.35 2.10 6.44
CA GLY A 107 -0.56 1.08 5.75
C GLY A 107 -1.44 0.29 4.80
N THR A 108 -1.04 0.09 3.55
CA THR A 108 -1.77 -0.74 2.58
C THR A 108 -1.14 -2.12 2.46
N VAL A 109 0.19 -2.17 2.34
CA VAL A 109 0.97 -3.41 2.24
C VAL A 109 2.22 -3.34 3.11
N MET A 110 2.79 -4.49 3.43
CA MET A 110 4.05 -4.58 4.15
C MET A 110 4.93 -5.72 3.67
N PHE A 111 6.22 -5.45 3.48
CA PHE A 111 7.24 -6.47 3.35
C PHE A 111 7.63 -6.99 4.74
N MET A 112 7.74 -8.31 4.90
CA MET A 112 8.19 -8.99 6.12
C MET A 112 8.83 -10.34 5.78
N THR A 113 9.56 -10.95 6.71
CA THR A 113 10.11 -12.29 6.49
C THR A 113 9.22 -13.40 7.02
N ASP A 114 9.29 -14.53 6.33
CA ASP A 114 8.79 -15.82 6.78
C ASP A 114 9.94 -16.72 7.23
N ASN A 115 10.60 -16.32 8.32
CA ASN A 115 11.76 -17.03 8.87
C ASN A 115 11.47 -17.54 10.29
N PRO A 116 10.99 -18.78 10.49
CA PRO A 116 10.95 -19.37 11.81
C PRO A 116 12.38 -19.70 12.31
N THR A 117 12.56 -19.71 13.63
CA THR A 117 13.78 -20.24 14.25
C THR A 117 13.55 -21.68 14.69
N TYR A 118 14.58 -22.51 14.58
CA TYR A 118 14.51 -23.94 14.88
C TYR A 118 15.27 -24.27 16.15
N LYS A 119 14.71 -25.21 16.92
CA LYS A 119 15.28 -25.68 18.18
C LYS A 119 16.62 -26.38 17.92
N LYS A 120 17.61 -26.07 18.75
CA LYS A 120 18.94 -26.70 18.70
C LYS A 120 19.15 -27.68 19.85
N ASP A 121 19.88 -28.76 19.60
CA ASP A 121 20.37 -29.67 20.63
C ASP A 121 21.61 -29.10 21.36
N GLU A 122 22.12 -29.80 22.37
CA GLU A 122 23.32 -29.40 23.14
C GLU A 122 24.59 -29.30 22.27
N ASN A 123 24.59 -29.87 21.07
CA ASN A 123 25.70 -29.86 20.12
C ASN A 123 25.51 -28.80 19.01
N GLY A 124 24.42 -28.04 19.02
CA GLY A 124 24.10 -27.02 18.02
C GLY A 124 23.45 -27.54 16.73
N ASN A 125 23.01 -28.80 16.68
CA ASN A 125 22.27 -29.37 15.55
C ASN A 125 20.78 -29.07 15.67
N ASP A 126 20.06 -29.01 14.54
CA ASP A 126 18.60 -28.90 14.55
C ASP A 126 17.98 -30.15 15.19
N VAL A 127 17.06 -29.93 16.14
CA VAL A 127 16.21 -30.99 16.68
C VAL A 127 15.17 -31.35 15.63
N LEU A 128 15.03 -32.64 15.35
CA LEU A 128 14.02 -33.16 14.43
C LEU A 128 12.87 -33.80 15.19
N ASP A 129 11.66 -33.72 14.63
CA ASP A 129 10.47 -34.39 15.15
C ASP A 129 10.39 -35.87 14.71
N GLU A 130 9.26 -36.53 15.04
CA GLU A 130 9.03 -37.95 14.70
C GLU A 130 8.94 -38.21 13.19
N ASN A 131 8.68 -37.17 12.38
CA ASN A 131 8.60 -37.23 10.92
C ASN A 131 9.93 -36.84 10.24
N GLY A 132 10.93 -36.40 11.01
CA GLY A 132 12.22 -35.94 10.50
C GLY A 132 12.25 -34.47 10.09
N GLU A 133 11.22 -33.69 10.45
CA GLU A 133 11.14 -32.26 10.21
C GLU A 133 11.76 -31.45 11.35
N ARG A 134 12.27 -30.26 11.05
CA ARG A 134 12.91 -29.42 12.07
C ARG A 134 11.89 -28.86 13.04
N VAL A 135 12.12 -29.04 14.33
CA VAL A 135 11.24 -28.51 15.38
C VAL A 135 11.37 -26.99 15.44
N ILE A 136 10.28 -26.28 15.19
CA ILE A 136 10.21 -24.82 15.31
C ILE A 136 10.30 -24.44 16.80
N GLU A 137 11.23 -23.53 17.13
CA GLU A 137 11.36 -22.93 18.46
C GLU A 137 10.56 -21.62 18.55
N THR A 138 10.68 -20.76 17.53
CA THR A 138 9.92 -19.51 17.42
C THR A 138 9.36 -19.40 16.01
N GLN A 139 8.06 -19.14 15.91
CA GLN A 139 7.37 -18.94 14.63
C GLN A 139 7.87 -17.68 13.92
N SER A 140 7.70 -17.61 12.59
CA SER A 140 8.11 -16.43 11.82
C SER A 140 7.35 -15.17 12.22
N GLU A 141 7.91 -14.00 11.91
CA GLU A 141 7.22 -12.71 12.11
C GLU A 141 5.91 -12.66 11.29
N LEU A 142 5.90 -13.19 10.06
CA LEU A 142 4.70 -13.34 9.26
C LEU A 142 3.62 -14.14 10.00
N TYR A 143 3.96 -15.32 10.50
CA TYR A 143 3.03 -16.15 11.24
C TYR A 143 2.53 -15.42 12.49
N GLN A 144 3.42 -14.88 13.32
CA GLN A 144 3.03 -14.18 14.55
C GLN A 144 2.14 -12.95 14.28
N PHE A 145 2.36 -12.26 13.16
CA PHE A 145 1.57 -11.10 12.77
C PHE A 145 0.16 -11.46 12.29
N ALA A 146 0.02 -12.57 11.58
CA ALA A 146 -1.24 -13.00 10.97
C ALA A 146 -2.02 -14.04 11.81
N ALA A 147 -1.38 -14.73 12.76
CA ALA A 147 -1.95 -15.77 13.62
C ALA A 147 -2.89 -15.26 14.72
N GLY A 148 -3.75 -14.28 14.42
CA GLY A 148 -4.82 -13.82 15.30
C GLY A 148 -5.89 -14.89 15.59
N ALA A 149 -7.09 -14.48 15.99
CA ALA A 149 -8.22 -15.41 16.10
C ALA A 149 -8.66 -15.83 14.69
N ILE A 150 -8.07 -16.91 14.19
CA ILE A 150 -8.37 -17.48 12.88
C ILE A 150 -9.49 -18.50 13.06
N ASP A 151 -10.55 -18.38 12.28
CA ASP A 151 -11.59 -19.41 12.14
C ASP A 151 -11.73 -19.88 10.68
N GLU A 152 -12.43 -21.01 10.46
CA GLU A 152 -12.66 -21.62 9.14
C GLU A 152 -13.18 -20.60 8.10
N ASN A 153 -14.05 -19.67 8.51
CA ASN A 153 -14.69 -18.67 7.64
C ASN A 153 -13.94 -17.34 7.58
N SER A 154 -12.79 -17.24 8.23
CA SER A 154 -12.06 -15.98 8.35
C SER A 154 -11.47 -15.59 7.00
N ILE A 155 -11.96 -14.48 6.47
CA ILE A 155 -11.43 -13.80 5.28
C ILE A 155 -10.18 -12.94 5.61
N THR A 156 -9.91 -12.78 6.90
CA THR A 156 -8.79 -12.02 7.46
C THR A 156 -8.04 -12.86 8.46
N LEU A 157 -6.74 -12.62 8.58
CA LEU A 157 -5.87 -13.33 9.51
C LEU A 157 -5.22 -12.25 10.38
N GLY A 158 -5.84 -12.00 11.54
CA GLY A 158 -5.52 -10.84 12.35
C GLY A 158 -5.78 -9.52 11.61
N ALA A 159 -4.72 -8.87 11.11
CA ALA A 159 -4.78 -7.57 10.44
C ALA A 159 -4.38 -7.62 8.96
N VAL A 160 -4.32 -8.82 8.34
CA VAL A 160 -4.01 -9.03 6.92
C VAL A 160 -5.11 -9.81 6.21
N TYR A 161 -5.20 -9.65 4.89
CA TYR A 161 -6.02 -10.52 4.05
C TYR A 161 -5.41 -11.91 3.94
N ASP A 162 -6.27 -12.92 3.83
CA ASP A 162 -5.89 -14.12 3.07
C ASP A 162 -5.65 -13.71 1.62
N THR A 163 -4.44 -13.98 1.12
CA THR A 163 -4.00 -13.48 -0.19
C THR A 163 -4.67 -14.18 -1.36
N GLU A 164 -5.04 -15.46 -1.24
CA GLU A 164 -5.82 -16.14 -2.28
C GLU A 164 -7.24 -15.58 -2.34
N TYR A 165 -7.86 -15.38 -1.17
CA TYR A 165 -9.17 -14.74 -1.08
C TYR A 165 -9.15 -13.29 -1.62
N TYR A 166 -8.07 -12.55 -1.38
CA TYR A 166 -7.91 -11.22 -1.96
C TYR A 166 -7.92 -11.25 -3.50
N PHE A 167 -7.23 -12.22 -4.12
CA PHE A 167 -7.25 -12.36 -5.59
C PHE A 167 -8.59 -12.85 -6.11
N SER A 168 -9.33 -13.70 -5.37
CA SER A 168 -10.68 -14.08 -5.77
C SER A 168 -11.63 -12.87 -5.73
N LEU A 169 -11.51 -12.00 -4.72
CA LEU A 169 -12.29 -10.76 -4.67
C LEU A 169 -11.94 -9.81 -5.81
N CYS A 170 -10.67 -9.75 -6.23
CA CYS A 170 -10.27 -8.94 -7.36
C CYS A 170 -10.84 -9.49 -8.67
N GLU A 171 -10.88 -10.82 -8.84
CA GLU A 171 -11.54 -11.47 -9.96
C GLU A 171 -13.05 -11.17 -9.96
N ASP A 172 -13.73 -11.38 -8.84
CA ASP A 172 -15.16 -11.06 -8.69
C ASP A 172 -15.45 -9.58 -8.99
N TYR A 173 -14.54 -8.68 -8.62
CA TYR A 173 -14.62 -7.27 -8.96
C TYR A 173 -14.51 -7.03 -10.46
N LEU A 174 -13.57 -7.68 -11.15
CA LEU A 174 -13.41 -7.57 -12.61
C LEU A 174 -14.60 -8.16 -13.36
N VAL A 175 -15.14 -9.30 -12.91
CA VAL A 175 -16.36 -9.92 -13.46
C VAL A 175 -17.55 -8.96 -13.42
N GLN A 176 -17.66 -8.10 -12.39
CA GLN A 176 -18.72 -7.10 -12.34
C GLN A 176 -18.67 -6.11 -13.52
N PHE A 177 -17.49 -5.80 -14.07
CA PHE A 177 -17.34 -4.85 -15.18
C PHE A 177 -17.33 -5.51 -16.55
N PHE A 178 -16.76 -6.69 -16.68
CA PHE A 178 -16.52 -7.35 -17.98
C PHE A 178 -17.34 -8.63 -18.19
N GLY A 179 -18.12 -9.10 -17.20
CA GLY A 179 -18.87 -10.34 -17.32
C GLY A 179 -18.02 -11.61 -17.20
N ASP A 180 -18.56 -12.75 -17.64
CA ASP A 180 -17.93 -14.08 -17.49
C ASP A 180 -16.64 -14.23 -18.33
N ASP A 181 -16.47 -13.43 -19.39
CA ASP A 181 -15.31 -13.41 -20.28
C ASP A 181 -14.29 -12.32 -19.92
N TRP A 182 -14.29 -11.88 -18.66
CA TRP A 182 -13.47 -10.79 -18.13
C TRP A 182 -12.00 -10.84 -18.51
N ALA A 183 -11.42 -12.04 -18.58
CA ALA A 183 -9.99 -12.23 -18.86
C ALA A 183 -9.61 -11.98 -20.33
N THR A 184 -10.58 -11.96 -21.26
CA THR A 184 -10.32 -11.95 -22.70
C THR A 184 -11.04 -10.84 -23.47
N SER A 185 -12.11 -10.27 -22.91
CA SER A 185 -12.92 -9.25 -23.55
C SER A 185 -12.62 -7.86 -23.00
N ASP A 186 -12.39 -6.90 -23.90
CA ASP A 186 -12.28 -5.47 -23.56
C ASP A 186 -13.66 -4.80 -23.42
N ALA A 187 -14.75 -5.54 -23.65
CA ALA A 187 -16.10 -5.02 -23.49
C ALA A 187 -16.42 -4.85 -22.01
N LEU A 188 -16.79 -3.64 -21.62
CA LEU A 188 -17.30 -3.33 -20.28
C LEU A 188 -18.82 -3.53 -20.25
N ASP A 189 -19.27 -4.76 -20.51
CA ASP A 189 -20.67 -5.17 -20.62
C ASP A 189 -21.17 -5.97 -19.40
N GLY A 190 -20.41 -5.95 -18.30
CA GLY A 190 -20.81 -6.49 -17.01
C GLY A 190 -21.95 -5.72 -16.33
N VAL A 191 -22.30 -6.17 -15.12
CA VAL A 191 -23.43 -5.63 -14.35
C VAL A 191 -23.16 -4.25 -13.75
N ARG A 192 -21.89 -3.90 -13.50
CA ARG A 192 -21.45 -2.65 -12.89
C ARG A 192 -20.85 -1.75 -13.94
N THR A 193 -21.25 -0.49 -13.95
CA THR A 193 -20.77 0.47 -14.95
C THR A 193 -19.58 1.30 -14.44
N VAL A 194 -18.83 1.88 -15.38
CA VAL A 194 -17.74 2.84 -15.09
C VAL A 194 -18.29 4.05 -14.32
N GLU A 195 -19.49 4.52 -14.65
CA GLU A 195 -20.16 5.64 -13.99
C GLU A 195 -20.50 5.31 -12.53
N GLU A 196 -21.02 4.11 -12.25
CA GLU A 196 -21.32 3.65 -10.89
C GLU A 196 -20.06 3.55 -10.04
N SER A 197 -18.97 3.06 -10.63
CA SER A 197 -17.65 3.01 -9.99
C SER A 197 -17.11 4.43 -9.72
N PHE A 198 -17.14 5.31 -10.71
CA PHE A 198 -16.68 6.69 -10.61
C PHE A 198 -17.49 7.54 -9.62
N ALA A 199 -18.72 7.15 -9.29
CA ALA A 199 -19.58 7.87 -8.36
C ALA A 199 -18.92 8.12 -6.97
N ARG A 200 -17.96 7.28 -6.57
CA ARG A 200 -17.16 7.51 -5.35
C ARG A 200 -16.39 8.84 -5.36
N ASN A 201 -16.13 9.40 -6.54
CA ASN A 201 -15.41 10.65 -6.74
C ASN A 201 -16.32 11.88 -6.90
N GLU A 202 -17.63 11.75 -6.69
CA GLU A 202 -18.60 12.86 -6.82
C GLU A 202 -18.25 14.08 -5.95
N LYS A 203 -17.68 13.84 -4.75
CA LYS A 203 -17.27 14.91 -3.81
C LYS A 203 -15.83 15.40 -4.01
N ASP A 204 -15.10 14.83 -4.97
CA ASP A 204 -13.74 15.25 -5.26
C ASP A 204 -13.73 16.59 -5.99
N LYS A 205 -12.90 17.52 -5.51
CA LYS A 205 -12.79 18.87 -6.09
C LYS A 205 -12.15 18.84 -7.49
N ARG A 206 -11.48 17.74 -7.88
CA ARG A 206 -10.92 17.53 -9.22
C ARG A 206 -12.01 17.49 -10.31
N TYR A 207 -13.23 17.04 -9.97
CA TYR A 207 -14.30 16.75 -10.94
C TYR A 207 -15.50 17.71 -10.84
N ARG A 208 -15.22 19.02 -10.80
CA ARG A 208 -16.25 20.06 -10.64
C ARG A 208 -16.92 20.51 -11.94
N SER A 209 -16.18 20.55 -13.05
CA SER A 209 -16.73 20.91 -14.36
C SER A 209 -17.15 19.68 -15.14
N ASP A 210 -18.04 19.84 -16.11
CA ASP A 210 -18.48 18.74 -16.97
C ASP A 210 -17.30 18.17 -17.79
N GLU A 211 -16.34 19.01 -18.22
CA GLU A 211 -15.14 18.48 -18.90
C GLU A 211 -14.28 17.64 -17.96
N SER A 212 -14.06 18.09 -16.72
CA SER A 212 -13.27 17.31 -15.75
C SER A 212 -13.95 15.99 -15.38
N LYS A 213 -15.29 15.96 -15.27
CA LYS A 213 -16.05 14.73 -15.05
C LYS A 213 -15.94 13.77 -16.22
N ALA A 214 -16.04 14.28 -17.45
CA ALA A 214 -15.86 13.47 -18.65
C ALA A 214 -14.45 12.85 -18.69
N GLN A 215 -13.41 13.62 -18.38
CA GLN A 215 -12.05 13.09 -18.24
C GLN A 215 -11.95 12.03 -17.14
N GLY A 216 -12.55 12.26 -15.97
CA GLY A 216 -12.52 11.30 -14.87
C GLY A 216 -13.21 9.98 -15.19
N LEU A 217 -14.26 9.98 -16.03
CA LEU A 217 -14.88 8.75 -16.52
C LEU A 217 -13.96 7.98 -17.49
N GLU A 218 -13.21 8.68 -18.34
CA GLU A 218 -12.18 8.06 -19.18
C GLU A 218 -11.04 7.49 -18.33
N ASP A 219 -10.58 8.24 -17.32
CA ASP A 219 -9.55 7.78 -16.39
C ASP A 219 -10.02 6.54 -15.59
N GLU A 220 -11.30 6.47 -15.22
CA GLU A 220 -11.91 5.31 -14.57
C GLU A 220 -11.99 4.09 -15.50
N ARG A 221 -12.33 4.32 -16.78
CA ARG A 221 -12.30 3.25 -17.78
C ARG A 221 -10.89 2.69 -17.94
N GLU A 222 -9.89 3.58 -18.08
CA GLU A 222 -8.48 3.18 -18.18
C GLU A 222 -8.03 2.42 -16.93
N ARG A 223 -8.42 2.87 -15.73
CA ARG A 223 -8.12 2.16 -14.47
C ARG A 223 -8.64 0.72 -14.47
N VAL A 224 -9.89 0.50 -14.84
CA VAL A 224 -10.50 -0.85 -14.82
C VAL A 224 -9.84 -1.77 -15.84
N LEU A 225 -9.51 -1.25 -17.03
CA LEU A 225 -8.75 -1.99 -18.05
C LEU A 225 -7.34 -2.34 -17.59
N GLN A 226 -6.63 -1.36 -17.01
CA GLN A 226 -5.28 -1.54 -16.47
C GLN A 226 -5.26 -2.56 -15.33
N LEU A 227 -6.22 -2.49 -14.41
CA LEU A 227 -6.32 -3.44 -13.29
C LEU A 227 -6.47 -4.88 -13.79
N ARG A 228 -7.29 -5.10 -14.83
CA ARG A 228 -7.43 -6.41 -15.47
C ARG A 228 -6.11 -6.89 -16.07
N GLU A 229 -5.42 -6.04 -16.83
CA GLU A 229 -4.11 -6.39 -17.40
C GLU A 229 -3.08 -6.72 -16.30
N ASP A 230 -3.09 -5.94 -15.22
CA ASP A 230 -2.22 -6.15 -14.06
C ASP A 230 -2.51 -7.48 -13.40
N TYR A 231 -3.80 -7.80 -13.20
CA TYR A 231 -4.23 -9.06 -12.62
C TYR A 231 -3.76 -10.26 -13.44
N ILE A 232 -3.96 -10.23 -14.77
CA ILE A 232 -3.51 -11.29 -15.68
C ILE A 232 -1.97 -11.43 -15.63
N ALA A 233 -1.24 -10.32 -15.62
CA ALA A 233 0.22 -10.33 -15.54
C ALA A 233 0.72 -10.92 -14.21
N VAL A 234 0.05 -10.61 -13.10
CA VAL A 234 0.35 -11.15 -11.77
C VAL A 234 0.02 -12.63 -11.69
N GLN A 235 -1.13 -13.09 -12.19
CA GLN A 235 -1.47 -14.52 -12.27
C GLN A 235 -0.40 -15.30 -13.05
N LYS A 236 0.02 -14.78 -14.20
CA LYS A 236 1.12 -15.37 -14.96
C LYS A 236 2.43 -15.44 -14.16
N ALA A 237 2.71 -14.46 -13.30
CA ALA A 237 3.89 -14.49 -12.43
C ALA A 237 3.78 -15.58 -11.33
N PHE A 238 2.57 -15.90 -10.86
CA PHE A 238 2.33 -17.07 -10.01
C PHE A 238 2.54 -18.37 -10.79
N ASP A 239 2.00 -18.50 -12.00
CA ASP A 239 2.16 -19.69 -12.85
C ASP A 239 3.64 -19.97 -13.21
N GLU A 240 4.40 -18.90 -13.46
CA GLU A 240 5.85 -18.97 -13.73
C GLU A 240 6.68 -19.22 -12.45
N GLY A 241 6.05 -19.25 -11.28
CA GLY A 241 6.70 -19.48 -9.99
C GLY A 241 7.57 -18.32 -9.50
N LYS A 242 7.40 -17.12 -10.09
CA LYS A 242 8.07 -15.87 -9.64
C LYS A 242 7.43 -15.35 -8.34
N LEU A 243 6.13 -15.56 -8.20
CA LEU A 243 5.36 -15.33 -6.99
C LEU A 243 4.84 -16.68 -6.48
N SER A 244 4.61 -16.79 -5.17
CA SER A 244 3.88 -17.92 -4.58
C SER A 244 3.16 -17.48 -3.32
N HIS A 245 2.04 -18.11 -3.01
CA HIS A 245 1.40 -17.91 -1.70
C HIS A 245 2.24 -18.59 -0.62
N THR A 246 2.39 -17.93 0.52
CA THR A 246 2.95 -18.52 1.73
C THR A 246 1.79 -19.04 2.56
N VAL A 247 1.58 -20.35 2.47
CA VAL A 247 0.44 -21.07 3.03
C VAL A 247 0.81 -21.65 4.38
N TYR A 248 -0.11 -21.52 5.34
CA TYR A 248 -0.01 -22.10 6.67
C TYR A 248 -1.22 -22.96 6.97
N GLU A 249 -0.98 -24.11 7.62
CA GLU A 249 -2.03 -24.97 8.15
C GLU A 249 -2.38 -24.55 9.57
N PHE A 250 -3.68 -24.46 9.85
CA PHE A 250 -4.23 -24.16 11.16
C PHE A 250 -5.21 -25.25 11.56
N GLU A 251 -5.22 -25.59 12.85
CA GLU A 251 -6.16 -26.56 13.41
C GLU A 251 -7.12 -25.88 14.38
N GLU A 252 -8.43 -26.02 14.13
CA GLU A 252 -9.50 -25.59 15.03
C GLU A 252 -10.57 -26.68 15.09
N ASP A 253 -11.07 -27.01 16.29
CA ASP A 253 -12.15 -28.01 16.48
C ASP A 253 -11.92 -29.36 15.76
N SER A 254 -10.66 -29.83 15.71
CA SER A 254 -10.24 -31.07 15.01
C SER A 254 -10.43 -31.03 13.48
N LYS A 255 -10.53 -29.84 12.89
CA LYS A 255 -10.42 -29.60 11.45
C LYS A 255 -9.12 -28.86 11.16
N THR A 256 -8.46 -29.25 10.07
CA THR A 256 -7.31 -28.52 9.52
C THR A 256 -7.79 -27.67 8.35
N TYR A 257 -7.37 -26.41 8.31
CA TYR A 257 -7.60 -25.52 7.18
C TYR A 257 -6.31 -24.78 6.81
N GLU A 258 -6.12 -24.56 5.51
CA GLU A 258 -5.00 -23.81 4.97
C GLU A 258 -5.38 -22.34 4.80
N LYS A 259 -4.43 -21.44 5.08
CA LYS A 259 -4.58 -20.01 4.85
C LYS A 259 -3.32 -19.40 4.26
N SER A 260 -3.52 -18.47 3.33
CA SER A 260 -2.44 -17.84 2.56
C SER A 260 -2.06 -16.48 3.15
N LEU A 261 -1.08 -16.47 4.06
CA LEU A 261 -0.75 -15.31 4.91
C LEU A 261 -0.05 -14.15 4.17
N GLY A 262 0.58 -14.45 3.02
CA GLY A 262 1.38 -13.48 2.29
C GLY A 262 1.75 -13.97 0.90
N ILE A 263 2.23 -13.05 0.08
CA ILE A 263 2.76 -13.34 -1.26
C ILE A 263 4.28 -13.37 -1.16
N ASN A 264 4.89 -14.53 -1.33
CA ASN A 264 6.34 -14.66 -1.42
C ASN A 264 6.82 -13.97 -2.70
N VAL A 265 7.57 -12.89 -2.51
CA VAL A 265 8.22 -12.10 -3.56
C VAL A 265 9.72 -12.36 -3.60
N GLY A 266 10.22 -13.26 -2.76
CA GLY A 266 11.64 -13.50 -2.51
C GLY A 266 12.42 -14.05 -3.70
N ARG A 267 11.72 -14.61 -4.68
CA ARG A 267 12.28 -15.16 -5.93
C ARG A 267 12.58 -14.07 -6.98
N LEU A 268 12.19 -12.83 -6.75
CA LEU A 268 12.56 -11.69 -7.60
C LEU A 268 14.05 -11.35 -7.40
N ASN A 269 14.87 -11.61 -8.43
CA ASN A 269 16.34 -11.65 -8.33
C ASN A 269 16.98 -10.34 -7.86
N LEU A 270 16.35 -9.20 -8.16
CA LEU A 270 16.83 -7.87 -7.84
C LEU A 270 16.12 -7.27 -6.62
N LEU A 271 15.20 -7.98 -5.97
CA LEU A 271 14.43 -7.46 -4.83
C LEU A 271 15.33 -7.02 -3.66
N LYS A 272 16.51 -7.64 -3.51
CA LYS A 272 17.51 -7.27 -2.50
C LYS A 272 18.00 -5.82 -2.60
N ASN A 273 17.79 -5.17 -3.74
CA ASN A 273 18.10 -3.74 -3.93
C ASN A 273 17.03 -2.83 -3.31
N LEU A 274 15.85 -3.37 -3.00
CA LEU A 274 14.73 -2.69 -2.38
C LEU A 274 14.63 -3.05 -0.89
N VAL A 275 14.49 -4.34 -0.58
CA VAL A 275 14.39 -4.88 0.77
C VAL A 275 15.20 -6.17 0.88
N TYR A 276 15.83 -6.42 2.02
CA TYR A 276 16.57 -7.67 2.26
C TYR A 276 16.66 -7.99 3.75
N TYR A 277 17.00 -9.23 4.09
CA TYR A 277 17.53 -9.57 5.40
C TYR A 277 18.91 -10.22 5.25
N THR A 278 19.64 -10.33 6.35
CA THR A 278 20.95 -10.99 6.37
C THR A 278 20.77 -12.39 6.92
N ASP A 279 21.18 -13.40 6.17
CA ASP A 279 21.10 -14.79 6.62
C ASP A 279 22.16 -15.13 7.68
N SER A 280 22.13 -16.37 8.18
CA SER A 280 23.08 -16.86 9.18
C SER A 280 24.53 -16.90 8.69
N ALA A 281 24.77 -16.85 7.37
CA ALA A 281 26.10 -16.76 6.77
C ALA A 281 26.56 -15.31 6.57
N GLY A 282 25.73 -14.32 6.92
CA GLY A 282 26.05 -12.91 6.73
C GLY A 282 25.75 -12.38 5.32
N ALA A 283 25.08 -13.16 4.47
CA ALA A 283 24.76 -12.77 3.10
C ALA A 283 23.40 -12.06 3.03
N ARG A 284 23.31 -11.04 2.17
CA ARG A 284 22.03 -10.37 1.86
C ARG A 284 21.16 -11.30 1.02
N THR A 285 19.94 -11.55 1.48
CA THR A 285 18.99 -12.44 0.81
C THR A 285 17.56 -11.89 0.88
N THR A 286 16.72 -12.41 -0.01
CA THR A 286 15.29 -12.13 -0.08
C THR A 286 14.44 -13.39 -0.05
N GLN A 287 15.04 -14.57 0.07
CA GLN A 287 14.39 -15.86 -0.21
C GLN A 287 13.02 -16.04 0.47
N ASN A 288 12.89 -15.58 1.72
CA ASN A 288 11.66 -15.70 2.51
C ASN A 288 10.95 -14.36 2.71
N VAL A 289 11.20 -13.37 1.85
CA VAL A 289 10.50 -12.09 1.90
C VAL A 289 9.10 -12.23 1.31
N ASN A 290 8.13 -11.81 2.10
CA ASN A 290 6.72 -11.83 1.79
C ASN A 290 6.16 -10.42 1.75
N LEU A 291 5.23 -10.17 0.84
CA LEU A 291 4.36 -9.01 0.84
C LEU A 291 3.01 -9.41 1.43
N VAL A 292 2.61 -8.75 2.53
CA VAL A 292 1.28 -8.89 3.10
C VAL A 292 0.40 -7.72 2.73
N ILE A 293 -0.90 -7.96 2.62
CA ILE A 293 -1.92 -6.95 2.30
C ILE A 293 -2.72 -6.67 3.56
N PHE A 294 -2.71 -5.43 4.04
CA PHE A 294 -3.39 -5.09 5.29
C PHE A 294 -4.90 -5.02 5.12
N TYR A 295 -5.59 -5.59 6.10
CA TYR A 295 -7.02 -5.43 6.28
C TYR A 295 -7.30 -4.18 7.14
N ASN A 296 -7.62 -3.05 6.51
CA ASN A 296 -7.85 -1.79 7.25
C ASN A 296 -9.31 -1.40 7.44
N ASN A 297 -10.22 -1.87 6.58
CA ASN A 297 -11.67 -1.72 6.69
C ASN A 297 -12.34 -2.72 5.74
N TYR A 298 -13.50 -3.23 6.14
CA TYR A 298 -14.34 -4.17 5.37
C TYR A 298 -14.50 -3.72 3.91
N LEU A 299 -14.18 -4.61 2.98
CA LEU A 299 -14.15 -4.39 1.52
C LEU A 299 -15.49 -4.07 0.86
N ASP A 300 -16.53 -3.78 1.63
CA ASP A 300 -17.78 -3.25 1.08
C ASP A 300 -17.53 -1.83 0.55
N GLY A 301 -17.08 -1.74 -0.71
CA GLY A 301 -17.00 -0.51 -1.50
C GLY A 301 -15.63 0.19 -1.59
N ALA A 302 -14.52 -0.48 -1.27
CA ALA A 302 -13.19 0.10 -1.43
C ALA A 302 -12.50 -0.40 -2.71
N ASP A 303 -12.98 0.03 -3.87
CA ASP A 303 -12.46 -0.30 -5.21
C ASP A 303 -10.92 -0.18 -5.34
N LEU A 304 -10.32 0.74 -4.57
CA LEU A 304 -8.88 1.06 -4.59
C LEU A 304 -8.02 0.07 -3.80
N CYS A 305 -8.61 -0.89 -3.08
CA CYS A 305 -7.83 -1.94 -2.44
C CYS A 305 -7.08 -2.82 -3.46
N PHE A 306 -7.60 -2.91 -4.69
CA PHE A 306 -7.07 -3.72 -5.78
C PHE A 306 -5.82 -3.12 -6.44
N GLU A 307 -5.45 -1.88 -6.10
CA GLU A 307 -4.21 -1.23 -6.56
C GLU A 307 -2.94 -1.99 -6.10
N THR A 308 -3.04 -2.89 -5.13
CA THR A 308 -1.93 -3.78 -4.75
C THR A 308 -1.53 -4.70 -5.91
N VAL A 309 -2.46 -5.06 -6.78
CA VAL A 309 -2.16 -5.85 -7.99
C VAL A 309 -1.22 -5.09 -8.92
N SER A 310 -1.45 -3.79 -9.12
CA SER A 310 -0.58 -2.91 -9.90
C SER A 310 0.82 -2.79 -9.27
N LEU A 311 0.91 -2.71 -7.94
CA LEU A 311 2.19 -2.78 -7.24
C LEU A 311 2.91 -4.11 -7.51
N LEU A 312 2.21 -5.24 -7.43
CA LEU A 312 2.81 -6.56 -7.67
C LEU A 312 3.33 -6.70 -9.11
N ARG A 313 2.57 -6.25 -10.10
CA ARG A 313 3.05 -6.18 -11.49
C ARG A 313 4.33 -5.36 -11.58
N TYR A 314 4.34 -4.17 -11.00
CA TYR A 314 5.53 -3.32 -10.96
C TYR A 314 6.74 -4.02 -10.33
N LEU A 315 6.54 -4.72 -9.21
CA LEU A 315 7.59 -5.45 -8.53
C LEU A 315 8.16 -6.55 -9.41
N VAL A 316 7.29 -7.35 -10.05
CA VAL A 316 7.70 -8.40 -10.99
C VAL A 316 8.47 -7.82 -12.17
N GLU A 317 7.96 -6.79 -12.83
CA GLU A 317 8.61 -6.21 -14.01
C GLU A 317 9.96 -5.55 -13.69
N THR A 318 10.08 -4.92 -12.53
CA THR A 318 11.27 -4.16 -12.13
C THR A 318 12.34 -5.02 -11.46
N TYR A 319 11.94 -6.04 -10.70
CA TYR A 319 12.85 -6.79 -9.84
C TYR A 319 13.03 -8.27 -10.18
N GLN A 320 12.39 -8.78 -11.25
CA GLN A 320 12.63 -10.14 -11.75
C GLN A 320 14.08 -10.41 -12.17
#